data_AF-A0A8H3VPW4-F1
#
_entry.id   AF-A0A8H3VPW4-F1
#
_cell.length_a   1.000
_cell.length_b   1.000
_cell.length_c   1.000
_cell.angle_alpha   90.00
_cell.angle_beta   90.00
_cell.angle_gamma   90.00
#
_symmetry.space_group_name_H-M   'P 1'
#
loop_
_entity.id
_entity.type
_entity.pdbx_description
1 polymer ?
#
loop_
_entity_poly.entity_id
_entity_poly.type
_entity_poly.pdbx_seq_one_letter_code
_entity_poly.pdbx_strand_id
1 'polypeptide(L)'
;MANESPAADDSAATLKIGIARLLNSDKFSDLTITCRGKIFKAHKAVVCQQSRFFDNACKKNTFKVGQKRPYEESETGNVDLSYDDPAAVEAMYQYFYKCDYSELAKGSPNPMLLHVRIYCLACKYEVEALKSAAAKLFRATAETEDFDAQKLTPIIREIYDNTDDQDKLLRPEIVQIVVDSRFDIYKDASGDFAIMMMELGEFGKDVFFAMSAASAGPPDDTQFVCKTKGVYFNIDLGMVHKSFREDNQGATLKKGVASLLGSDKFSDMTITCKDNRVFKVHRAVICTQSEVFDKMCTKNWKEKNESNIDLTDQDTDAVEALLAYLYTSEYTAKEKENALVLHVHVYQLAHMYLIGELCKVAAELFDKAAEEDWNLPSFPLAVQETYANPEAEEKTLRKIVVKHAVDNLSELLEDDEGEFAKTMVVFGEFGKDVSRALIEESGSSYRSKKMKDYRCPDYSFHFRLDLRNVAAPYKESPKCPYCHVQHLAKMTSGDKTATIFYIHTCTTCDKRMESGSHKGSTYSLWCNSCNINRTFKLVGQRIE
;
A
#
# COMPACT_ATOMS: atom_id res chain seq x y z
N MET A 1 -18.28 -10.59 5.06
CA MET A 1 -16.87 -10.23 4.80
C MET A 1 -16.90 -9.01 3.93
N ALA A 2 -16.54 -7.85 4.48
CA ALA A 2 -16.36 -6.64 3.66
C ALA A 2 -15.06 -6.82 2.87
N ASN A 3 -15.07 -6.44 1.60
CA ASN A 3 -13.93 -6.58 0.72
C ASN A 3 -13.16 -5.25 0.76
N GLU A 4 -12.07 -5.18 1.52
CA GLU A 4 -11.23 -3.99 1.59
C GLU A 4 -10.56 -3.74 0.22
N SER A 5 -10.53 -2.47 -0.20
CA SER A 5 -10.14 -2.09 -1.56
C SER A 5 -8.61 -2.10 -1.74
N PRO A 6 -8.06 -2.52 -2.89
CA PRO A 6 -6.61 -2.67 -3.07
C PRO A 6 -5.79 -1.35 -3.12
N ALA A 7 -6.43 -0.18 -3.03
CA ALA A 7 -5.77 1.11 -3.25
C ALA A 7 -4.87 1.60 -2.10
N ALA A 8 -4.94 0.99 -0.90
CA ALA A 8 -4.25 1.47 0.29
C ALA A 8 -2.75 1.09 0.39
N ASP A 9 -2.25 0.22 -0.48
CA ASP A 9 -0.92 -0.39 -0.33
C ASP A 9 0.23 0.50 -0.87
N ASP A 10 -0.03 1.30 -1.91
CA ASP A 10 1.03 2.06 -2.61
C ASP A 10 1.38 3.42 -1.94
N SER A 11 0.39 4.13 -1.35
CA SER A 11 0.68 5.40 -0.67
C SER A 11 1.56 5.21 0.58
N ALA A 12 1.39 4.09 1.28
CA ALA A 12 2.24 3.70 2.40
C ALA A 12 3.67 3.36 1.97
N ALA A 13 3.89 2.97 0.72
CA ALA A 13 5.23 2.78 0.16
C ALA A 13 5.95 4.13 -0.02
N THR A 14 5.27 5.19 -0.45
CA THR A 14 5.88 6.51 -0.70
C THR A 14 6.59 7.09 0.54
N LEU A 15 5.94 7.06 1.72
CA LEU A 15 6.55 7.55 2.97
C LEU A 15 7.75 6.69 3.39
N LYS A 16 7.64 5.36 3.30
CA LYS A 16 8.74 4.43 3.61
C LYS A 16 9.93 4.65 2.68
N ILE A 17 9.68 4.83 1.37
CA ILE A 17 10.72 5.14 0.37
C ILE A 17 11.38 6.50 0.66
N GLY A 18 10.58 7.51 1.02
CA GLY A 18 11.08 8.82 1.43
C GLY A 18 12.04 8.73 2.60
N ILE A 19 11.64 8.05 3.68
CA ILE A 19 12.47 7.85 4.88
C ILE A 19 13.71 7.00 4.54
N ALA A 20 13.58 5.94 3.74
CA ALA A 20 14.71 5.08 3.36
C ALA A 20 15.84 5.85 2.62
N ARG A 21 15.51 6.93 1.90
CA ARG A 21 16.51 7.81 1.26
C ARG A 21 17.39 8.56 2.27
N LEU A 22 16.93 8.76 3.51
CA LEU A 22 17.69 9.46 4.55
C LEU A 22 18.83 8.61 5.14
N LEU A 23 18.80 7.28 5.00
CA LEU A 23 19.76 6.37 5.63
C LEU A 23 21.23 6.75 5.35
N ASN A 24 21.50 7.21 4.12
CA ASN A 24 22.82 7.57 3.62
C ASN A 24 22.96 9.09 3.38
N SER A 25 22.16 9.92 4.06
CA SER A 25 22.10 11.36 3.84
C SER A 25 22.22 12.14 5.14
N ASP A 26 23.27 12.96 5.24
CA ASP A 26 23.48 13.89 6.35
C ASP A 26 22.49 15.08 6.35
N LYS A 27 21.76 15.33 5.26
CA LYS A 27 20.77 16.42 5.16
C LYS A 27 19.74 16.31 6.27
N PHE A 28 19.58 17.40 7.04
CA PHE A 28 18.63 17.49 8.17
C PHE A 28 18.91 16.53 9.33
N SER A 29 20.08 15.87 9.36
CA SER A 29 20.48 15.05 10.51
C SER A 29 20.68 15.93 11.76
N ASP A 30 20.03 15.54 12.85
CA ASP A 30 20.00 16.24 14.13
C ASP A 30 20.37 15.33 15.31
N LEU A 31 20.75 14.08 15.01
CA LEU A 31 21.31 13.08 15.91
C LEU A 31 22.57 12.48 15.28
N THR A 32 23.60 12.23 16.07
CA THR A 32 24.77 11.43 15.67
C THR A 32 24.84 10.21 16.57
N ILE A 33 24.97 9.03 15.96
CA ILE A 33 25.24 7.79 16.68
C ILE A 33 26.67 7.37 16.34
N THR A 34 27.46 6.98 17.33
CA THR A 34 28.85 6.54 17.15
C THR A 34 29.03 5.11 17.67
N CYS A 35 29.86 4.31 17.00
CA CYS A 35 30.20 2.97 17.46
C CYS A 35 31.57 2.54 16.92
N ARG A 36 32.57 2.44 17.81
CA ARG A 36 33.93 1.94 17.50
C ARG A 36 34.56 2.61 16.28
N GLY A 37 34.38 3.93 16.15
CA GLY A 37 34.89 4.74 15.03
C GLY A 37 33.95 4.87 13.83
N LYS A 38 32.87 4.08 13.73
CA LYS A 38 31.76 4.38 12.80
C LYS A 38 30.95 5.57 13.31
N ILE A 39 30.50 6.41 12.38
CA ILE A 39 29.65 7.58 12.64
C ILE A 39 28.40 7.44 11.75
N PHE A 40 27.23 7.51 12.37
CA PHE A 40 25.94 7.42 11.68
C PHE A 40 25.19 8.74 11.88
N LYS A 41 24.75 9.37 10.79
CA LYS A 41 24.03 10.65 10.79
C LYS A 41 22.54 10.41 10.75
N ALA A 42 21.91 10.62 11.90
CA ALA A 42 20.56 10.18 12.20
C ALA A 42 19.57 11.34 12.37
N HIS A 43 18.29 10.99 12.28
CA HIS A 43 17.16 11.91 12.36
C HIS A 43 16.32 11.55 13.59
N LYS A 44 16.18 12.45 14.57
CA LYS A 44 15.37 12.22 15.78
C LYS A 44 13.93 11.90 15.44
N ALA A 45 13.38 12.59 14.44
CA ALA A 45 12.04 12.35 13.89
C ALA A 45 11.81 10.90 13.36
N VAL A 46 12.88 10.14 13.08
CA VAL A 46 12.81 8.74 12.62
C VAL A 46 13.20 7.77 13.74
N VAL A 47 14.34 8.01 14.41
CA VAL A 47 14.90 7.07 15.40
C VAL A 47 14.13 7.08 16.72
N CYS A 48 13.76 8.26 17.24
CA CYS A 48 13.07 8.38 18.53
C CYS A 48 11.60 7.90 18.46
N GLN A 49 11.09 7.62 17.27
CA GLN A 49 9.75 7.05 17.07
C GLN A 49 9.73 5.52 17.16
N GLN A 50 10.89 4.89 17.02
CA GLN A 50 11.06 3.44 17.02
C GLN A 50 11.79 2.92 18.27
N SER A 51 12.41 3.82 19.04
CA SER A 51 13.15 3.51 20.26
C SER A 51 12.79 4.46 21.38
N ARG A 52 12.31 3.91 22.50
CA ARG A 52 12.09 4.66 23.74
C ARG A 52 13.41 5.13 24.37
N PHE A 53 14.47 4.34 24.25
CA PHE A 53 15.81 4.73 24.69
C PHE A 53 16.27 6.01 23.99
N PHE A 54 16.28 6.04 22.66
CA PHE A 54 16.72 7.22 21.91
C PHE A 54 15.79 8.42 22.14
N ASP A 55 14.48 8.20 22.29
CA ASP A 55 13.53 9.25 22.66
C ASP A 55 13.86 9.87 24.03
N ASN A 56 14.18 9.04 25.02
CA ASN A 56 14.53 9.51 26.37
C ASN A 56 15.93 10.14 26.43
N ALA A 57 16.87 9.69 25.60
CA ALA A 57 18.20 10.28 25.43
C ALA A 57 18.15 11.65 24.73
N CYS A 58 17.23 11.84 23.77
CA CYS A 58 17.06 13.10 23.05
C CYS A 58 16.19 14.13 23.77
N LYS A 59 15.49 13.76 24.85
CA LYS A 59 14.73 14.68 25.70
C LYS A 59 15.67 15.46 26.61
N LYS A 60 15.46 16.78 26.69
CA LYS A 60 16.22 17.68 27.57
C LYS A 60 16.03 17.29 29.04
N ASN A 61 17.13 17.25 29.80
CA ASN A 61 17.16 17.06 31.25
C ASN A 61 16.60 15.73 31.80
N THR A 62 16.30 14.75 30.95
CA THR A 62 15.75 13.44 31.38
C THR A 62 16.80 12.33 31.46
N PHE A 63 17.86 12.38 30.66
CA PHE A 63 18.83 11.30 30.52
C PHE A 63 20.08 11.52 31.38
N LYS A 64 20.35 10.60 32.32
CA LYS A 64 21.50 10.68 33.23
C LYS A 64 22.40 9.46 33.09
N VAL A 65 23.14 9.36 31.98
CA VAL A 65 24.17 8.34 31.82
C VAL A 65 25.53 8.92 32.21
N GLY A 66 26.12 8.35 33.27
CA GLY A 66 27.42 8.77 33.81
C GLY A 66 27.35 9.83 34.91
N GLN A 67 28.21 9.67 35.94
CA GLN A 67 28.31 10.60 37.07
C GLN A 67 29.08 11.90 36.73
N LYS A 68 29.84 11.94 35.62
CA LYS A 68 30.72 13.07 35.28
C LYS A 68 30.02 14.21 34.54
N ARG A 69 29.01 13.89 33.71
CA ARG A 69 28.24 14.84 32.91
C ARG A 69 26.81 14.32 32.71
N PRO A 70 25.87 14.70 33.59
CA PRO A 70 24.46 14.45 33.32
C PRO A 70 24.07 15.15 32.00
N TYR A 71 23.18 14.53 31.21
CA TYR A 71 22.53 15.12 30.03
C TYR A 71 23.37 15.31 28.75
N GLU A 72 24.61 14.81 28.69
CA GLU A 72 25.55 15.02 27.57
C GLU A 72 24.95 14.65 26.19
N GLU A 73 24.18 13.56 26.08
CA GLU A 73 23.55 13.14 24.82
C GLU A 73 22.44 14.11 24.38
N SER A 74 21.65 14.62 25.33
CA SER A 74 20.54 15.54 25.05
C SER A 74 21.00 16.95 24.66
N GLU A 75 22.20 17.35 25.12
CA GLU A 75 22.82 18.63 24.79
C GLU A 75 23.67 18.58 23.52
N THR A 76 24.44 17.51 23.31
CA THR A 76 25.33 17.36 22.15
C THR A 76 24.64 16.77 20.92
N GLY A 77 23.53 16.05 21.11
CA GLY A 77 22.92 15.24 20.06
C GLY A 77 23.80 14.07 19.62
N ASN A 78 24.78 13.64 20.43
CA ASN A 78 25.64 12.50 20.17
C ASN A 78 25.34 11.34 21.13
N VAL A 79 25.21 10.13 20.61
CA VAL A 79 25.02 8.90 21.40
C VAL A 79 26.15 7.92 21.07
N ASP A 80 26.88 7.47 22.09
CA ASP A 80 28.01 6.55 21.94
C ASP A 80 27.60 5.10 22.29
N LEU A 81 27.69 4.24 21.29
CA LEU A 81 27.42 2.80 21.35
C LEU A 81 28.70 1.97 21.15
N SER A 82 29.89 2.54 21.42
CA SER A 82 31.18 1.88 21.15
C SER A 82 31.43 0.59 21.95
N TYR A 83 30.64 0.34 23.00
CA TYR A 83 30.66 -0.93 23.72
C TYR A 83 29.97 -2.08 22.94
N ASP A 84 29.03 -1.78 22.05
CA ASP A 84 28.23 -2.77 21.31
C ASP A 84 28.95 -3.33 20.06
N ASP A 85 28.38 -4.39 19.48
CA ASP A 85 28.85 -4.96 18.22
C ASP A 85 28.57 -4.02 17.03
N PRO A 86 29.60 -3.65 16.23
CA PRO A 86 29.48 -2.64 15.19
C PRO A 86 28.75 -3.11 13.91
N ALA A 87 28.46 -4.41 13.77
CA ALA A 87 27.59 -4.94 12.71
C ALA A 87 26.13 -4.95 13.19
N ALA A 88 25.88 -5.32 14.46
CA ALA A 88 24.55 -5.23 15.05
C ALA A 88 24.04 -3.77 15.13
N VAL A 89 24.91 -2.82 15.50
CA VAL A 89 24.56 -1.38 15.49
C VAL A 89 24.26 -0.87 14.08
N GLU A 90 25.02 -1.31 13.07
CA GLU A 90 24.77 -0.95 11.67
C GLU A 90 23.43 -1.53 11.16
N ALA A 91 23.11 -2.76 11.53
CA ALA A 91 21.83 -3.39 11.20
C ALA A 91 20.64 -2.69 11.90
N MET A 92 20.77 -2.31 13.18
CA MET A 92 19.78 -1.51 13.89
C MET A 92 19.59 -0.13 13.23
N TYR A 93 20.69 0.54 12.87
CA TYR A 93 20.66 1.81 12.16
C TYR A 93 19.96 1.67 10.80
N GLN A 94 20.28 0.63 10.03
CA GLN A 94 19.61 0.33 8.76
C GLN A 94 18.10 0.08 8.96
N TYR A 95 17.73 -0.70 9.98
CA TYR A 95 16.33 -1.02 10.27
C TYR A 95 15.49 0.23 10.54
N PHE A 96 16.02 1.24 11.24
CA PHE A 96 15.27 2.49 11.50
C PHE A 96 14.80 3.22 10.24
N TYR A 97 15.44 3.02 9.07
CA TYR A 97 15.07 3.69 7.82
C TYR A 97 14.43 2.77 6.78
N LYS A 98 14.75 1.47 6.79
CA LYS A 98 14.25 0.50 5.80
C LYS A 98 13.20 -0.46 6.36
N CYS A 99 13.04 -0.54 7.68
CA CYS A 99 12.32 -1.59 8.39
C CYS A 99 12.83 -3.02 8.05
N ASP A 100 14.06 -3.11 7.51
CA ASP A 100 14.71 -4.35 7.10
C ASP A 100 16.25 -4.21 7.09
N TYR A 101 16.93 -5.27 7.52
CA TYR A 101 18.38 -5.45 7.48
C TYR A 101 18.79 -6.85 6.96
N SER A 102 17.85 -7.64 6.43
CA SER A 102 18.05 -9.03 6.01
C SER A 102 19.21 -9.20 5.02
N GLU A 103 19.33 -8.31 4.02
CA GLU A 103 20.45 -8.31 3.06
C GLU A 103 21.82 -8.04 3.71
N LEU A 104 21.87 -7.19 4.75
CA LEU A 104 23.11 -6.98 5.51
C LEU A 104 23.47 -8.23 6.31
N ALA A 105 22.47 -8.90 6.90
CA ALA A 105 22.68 -10.13 7.65
C ALA A 105 23.14 -11.30 6.75
N LYS A 106 22.61 -11.45 5.53
CA LYS A 106 23.07 -12.43 4.53
C LYS A 106 24.55 -12.24 4.14
N GLY A 107 25.08 -11.03 4.25
CA GLY A 107 26.50 -10.72 4.04
C GLY A 107 27.41 -11.03 5.25
N SER A 108 26.84 -11.44 6.39
CA SER A 108 27.60 -11.75 7.62
C SER A 108 28.34 -13.10 7.50
N PRO A 109 29.56 -13.22 8.06
CA PRO A 109 30.21 -14.53 8.23
C PRO A 109 29.44 -15.52 9.12
N ASN A 110 28.54 -15.03 9.96
CA ASN A 110 27.63 -15.85 10.76
C ASN A 110 26.30 -15.08 10.91
N PRO A 111 25.32 -15.30 10.01
CA PRO A 111 24.05 -14.58 10.03
C PRO A 111 23.19 -14.90 11.27
N MET A 112 23.15 -16.16 11.72
CA MET A 112 22.44 -16.56 12.95
C MET A 112 22.95 -15.81 14.19
N LEU A 113 24.26 -15.75 14.41
CA LEU A 113 24.86 -15.02 15.54
C LEU A 113 24.59 -13.52 15.46
N LEU A 114 24.62 -12.95 14.25
CA LEU A 114 24.28 -11.55 14.05
C LEU A 114 22.80 -11.27 14.38
N HIS A 115 21.87 -12.17 14.04
CA HIS A 115 20.46 -12.05 14.45
C HIS A 115 20.30 -12.06 15.98
N VAL A 116 21.02 -12.94 16.70
CA VAL A 116 21.05 -12.92 18.17
C VAL A 116 21.57 -11.60 18.72
N ARG A 117 22.69 -11.09 18.19
CA ARG A 117 23.25 -9.80 18.64
C ARG A 117 22.29 -8.64 18.40
N ILE A 118 21.64 -8.60 17.24
CA ILE A 118 20.63 -7.58 16.91
C ILE A 118 19.42 -7.67 17.85
N TYR A 119 18.98 -8.88 18.20
CA TYR A 119 17.91 -9.09 19.19
C TYR A 119 18.27 -8.51 20.56
N CYS A 120 19.46 -8.85 21.08
CA CYS A 120 19.94 -8.36 22.38
C CYS A 120 20.12 -6.83 22.37
N LEU A 121 20.64 -6.29 21.26
CA LEU A 121 20.77 -4.85 21.02
C LEU A 121 19.39 -4.15 20.99
N ALA A 122 18.39 -4.77 20.37
CA ALA A 122 17.03 -4.25 20.30
C ALA A 122 16.33 -4.27 21.67
N CYS A 123 16.58 -5.29 22.51
CA CYS A 123 16.18 -5.27 23.92
C CYS A 123 16.82 -4.09 24.66
N LYS A 124 18.15 -3.95 24.55
CA LYS A 124 18.94 -2.90 25.22
C LYS A 124 18.50 -1.47 24.86
N TYR A 125 18.11 -1.25 23.60
CA TYR A 125 17.69 0.07 23.10
C TYR A 125 16.17 0.20 22.88
N GLU A 126 15.36 -0.68 23.51
CA GLU A 126 13.89 -0.62 23.50
C GLU A 126 13.27 -0.51 22.08
N VAL A 127 13.75 -1.32 21.14
CA VAL A 127 13.30 -1.37 19.73
C VAL A 127 12.48 -2.64 19.48
N GLU A 128 11.26 -2.69 20.00
CA GLU A 128 10.44 -3.93 20.03
C GLU A 128 10.14 -4.52 18.64
N ALA A 129 9.99 -3.68 17.62
CA ALA A 129 9.79 -4.12 16.23
C ALA A 129 11.04 -4.83 15.67
N LEU A 130 12.24 -4.29 15.96
CA LEU A 130 13.52 -4.90 15.58
C LEU A 130 13.76 -6.21 16.34
N LYS A 131 13.44 -6.24 17.64
CA LYS A 131 13.50 -7.45 18.47
C LYS A 131 12.66 -8.59 17.86
N SER A 132 11.41 -8.26 17.49
CA SER A 132 10.51 -9.21 16.82
C SER A 132 11.04 -9.66 15.45
N ALA A 133 11.56 -8.73 14.65
CA ALA A 133 12.17 -9.05 13.35
C ALA A 133 13.42 -9.94 13.49
N ALA A 134 14.23 -9.74 14.52
CA ALA A 134 15.44 -10.50 14.78
C ALA A 134 15.17 -11.95 15.20
N ALA A 135 14.17 -12.19 16.05
CA ALA A 135 13.74 -13.55 16.36
C ALA A 135 13.17 -14.28 15.12
N LYS A 136 12.40 -13.57 14.28
CA LYS A 136 11.83 -14.12 13.04
C LYS A 136 12.91 -14.48 12.01
N LEU A 137 13.88 -13.59 11.78
CA LEU A 137 14.99 -13.84 10.87
C LEU A 137 15.94 -14.92 11.42
N PHE A 138 16.21 -14.95 12.72
CA PHE A 138 16.97 -16.04 13.36
C PHE A 138 16.38 -17.42 13.05
N ARG A 139 15.05 -17.61 13.25
CA ARG A 139 14.36 -18.85 12.88
C ARG A 139 14.51 -19.16 11.38
N ALA A 140 14.21 -18.20 10.51
CA ALA A 140 14.25 -18.41 9.06
C ALA A 140 15.66 -18.76 8.54
N THR A 141 16.71 -18.20 9.15
CA THR A 141 18.10 -18.58 8.87
C THR A 141 18.41 -19.98 9.39
N ALA A 142 17.98 -20.34 10.61
CA ALA A 142 18.16 -21.68 11.17
C ALA A 142 17.48 -22.79 10.32
N GLU A 143 16.37 -22.48 9.65
CA GLU A 143 15.69 -23.40 8.72
C GLU A 143 16.46 -23.65 7.40
N THR A 144 17.47 -22.83 7.09
CA THR A 144 18.15 -22.83 5.78
C THR A 144 19.68 -22.99 5.83
N GLU A 145 20.32 -22.63 6.94
CA GLU A 145 21.77 -22.79 7.14
C GLU A 145 22.10 -24.16 7.76
N ASP A 146 23.12 -24.83 7.21
CA ASP A 146 23.72 -26.02 7.82
C ASP A 146 24.61 -25.61 9.00
N PHE A 147 24.29 -26.09 10.20
CA PHE A 147 25.00 -25.78 11.44
C PHE A 147 25.48 -27.03 12.17
N ASP A 148 26.58 -26.88 12.89
CA ASP A 148 27.16 -27.92 13.75
C ASP A 148 27.32 -27.40 15.18
N ALA A 149 27.82 -28.27 16.06
CA ALA A 149 28.12 -27.94 17.45
C ALA A 149 29.07 -26.74 17.61
N GLN A 150 30.03 -26.54 16.71
CA GLN A 150 31.00 -25.43 16.78
C GLN A 150 30.35 -24.09 16.41
N LYS A 151 29.48 -24.08 15.39
CA LYS A 151 28.70 -22.90 14.98
C LYS A 151 27.63 -22.51 16.01
N LEU A 152 26.96 -23.49 16.63
CA LEU A 152 25.91 -23.24 17.63
C LEU A 152 26.45 -22.78 18.98
N THR A 153 27.62 -23.28 19.42
CA THR A 153 28.23 -22.92 20.71
C THR A 153 28.29 -21.40 20.99
N PRO A 154 28.83 -20.54 20.10
CA PRO A 154 28.85 -19.09 20.33
C PRO A 154 27.45 -18.45 20.30
N ILE A 155 26.51 -19.01 19.53
CA ILE A 155 25.11 -18.54 19.46
C ILE A 155 24.40 -18.80 20.80
N ILE A 156 24.56 -20.00 21.36
CA ILE A 156 23.97 -20.39 22.65
C ILE A 156 24.52 -19.51 23.78
N ARG A 157 25.85 -19.32 23.83
CA ARG A 157 26.48 -18.40 24.79
C ARG A 157 25.94 -16.97 24.65
N GLU A 158 25.95 -16.42 23.44
CA GLU A 158 25.44 -15.06 23.18
C GLU A 158 23.97 -14.89 23.62
N ILE A 159 23.11 -15.90 23.44
CA ILE A 159 21.71 -15.89 23.94
C ILE A 159 21.69 -15.91 25.47
N TYR A 160 22.33 -16.89 26.12
CA TYR A 160 22.20 -17.07 27.57
C TYR A 160 22.95 -16.01 28.39
N ASP A 161 24.01 -15.42 27.84
CA ASP A 161 24.78 -14.34 28.48
C ASP A 161 24.07 -12.97 28.38
N ASN A 162 23.19 -12.75 27.39
CA ASN A 162 22.59 -11.43 27.10
C ASN A 162 21.04 -11.38 27.11
N THR A 163 20.35 -12.49 27.39
CA THR A 163 18.88 -12.53 27.57
C THR A 163 18.50 -12.93 28.99
N ASP A 164 17.39 -12.39 29.50
CA ASP A 164 16.84 -12.78 30.80
C ASP A 164 16.19 -14.18 30.77
N ASP A 165 15.94 -14.75 31.96
CA ASP A 165 15.33 -16.07 32.15
C ASP A 165 13.85 -16.13 31.72
N GLN A 166 13.25 -14.99 31.42
CA GLN A 166 11.87 -14.85 30.96
C GLN A 166 11.78 -14.64 29.44
N ASP A 167 12.90 -14.75 28.70
CA ASP A 167 12.91 -14.63 27.24
C ASP A 167 12.04 -15.71 26.58
N LYS A 168 11.10 -15.28 25.74
CA LYS A 168 10.08 -16.14 25.11
C LYS A 168 10.27 -16.30 23.61
N LEU A 169 11.37 -15.79 23.05
CA LEU A 169 11.58 -15.71 21.60
C LEU A 169 12.86 -16.41 21.16
N LEU A 170 14.02 -16.11 21.74
CA LEU A 170 15.29 -16.75 21.39
C LEU A 170 15.59 -17.97 22.25
N ARG A 171 15.41 -17.91 23.58
CA ARG A 171 15.72 -19.05 24.47
C ARG A 171 14.93 -20.32 24.07
N PRO A 172 13.59 -20.27 23.83
CA PRO A 172 12.86 -21.45 23.37
C PRO A 172 13.28 -21.93 21.97
N GLU A 173 13.66 -21.00 21.09
CA GLU A 173 14.01 -21.32 19.69
C GLU A 173 15.34 -22.07 19.59
N ILE A 174 16.39 -21.58 20.28
CA ILE A 174 17.69 -22.27 20.28
C ILE A 174 17.61 -23.63 21.00
N VAL A 175 16.78 -23.74 22.04
CA VAL A 175 16.49 -25.02 22.70
C VAL A 175 15.82 -25.98 21.73
N GLN A 176 14.81 -25.55 20.98
CA GLN A 176 14.12 -26.40 20.00
C GLN A 176 15.07 -26.86 18.88
N ILE A 177 15.86 -25.94 18.31
CA ILE A 177 16.89 -26.25 17.31
C ILE A 177 17.85 -27.34 17.81
N VAL A 178 18.34 -27.21 19.04
CA VAL A 178 19.27 -28.20 19.63
C VAL A 178 18.58 -29.51 19.97
N VAL A 179 17.30 -29.50 20.37
CA VAL A 179 16.51 -30.72 20.57
C VAL A 179 16.33 -31.47 19.25
N ASP A 180 15.96 -30.79 18.16
CA ASP A 180 15.71 -31.44 16.87
C ASP A 180 17.00 -32.00 16.25
N SER A 181 18.10 -31.25 16.30
CA SER A 181 19.41 -31.67 15.79
C SER A 181 20.27 -32.46 16.81
N ARG A 182 19.71 -32.87 17.96
CA ARG A 182 20.49 -33.43 19.10
C ARG A 182 21.38 -34.63 18.74
N PHE A 183 20.93 -35.51 17.83
CA PHE A 183 21.69 -36.68 17.42
C PHE A 183 22.93 -36.33 16.58
N ASP A 184 22.90 -35.17 15.91
CA ASP A 184 24.02 -34.69 15.11
C ASP A 184 25.01 -33.84 15.91
N ILE A 185 24.52 -33.18 16.96
CA ILE A 185 25.28 -32.28 17.83
C ILE A 185 25.98 -33.06 18.97
N TYR A 186 25.28 -33.96 19.65
CA TYR A 186 25.84 -34.74 20.78
C TYR A 186 26.50 -36.05 20.32
N LYS A 187 27.55 -35.95 19.50
CA LYS A 187 28.33 -37.10 19.02
C LYS A 187 29.41 -37.56 20.01
N ASP A 188 29.88 -36.68 20.89
CA ASP A 188 30.89 -36.96 21.92
C ASP A 188 30.47 -36.36 23.28
N ALA A 189 30.38 -37.20 24.30
CA ALA A 189 30.07 -36.81 25.67
C ALA A 189 31.21 -36.04 26.38
N SER A 190 32.43 -36.06 25.80
CA SER A 190 33.59 -35.29 26.26
C SER A 190 33.94 -34.11 25.33
N GLY A 191 33.16 -33.88 24.27
CA GLY A 191 33.41 -32.83 23.29
C GLY A 191 32.99 -31.44 23.77
N ASP A 192 33.48 -30.41 23.08
CA ASP A 192 33.31 -28.99 23.45
C ASP A 192 31.84 -28.57 23.72
N PHE A 193 30.88 -29.18 23.01
CA PHE A 193 29.45 -28.91 23.21
C PHE A 193 28.91 -29.49 24.53
N ALA A 194 29.37 -30.67 24.93
CA ALA A 194 29.03 -31.27 26.22
C ALA A 194 29.67 -30.48 27.36
N ILE A 195 30.88 -29.96 27.16
CA ILE A 195 31.54 -29.05 28.11
C ILE A 195 30.75 -27.73 28.24
N MET A 196 30.38 -27.09 27.13
CA MET A 196 29.54 -25.89 27.14
C MET A 196 28.20 -26.11 27.84
N MET A 197 27.56 -27.27 27.64
CA MET A 197 26.32 -27.65 28.33
C MET A 197 26.48 -27.77 29.86
N MET A 198 27.66 -28.17 30.34
CA MET A 198 27.95 -28.20 31.78
C MET A 198 28.27 -26.80 32.34
N GLU A 199 28.90 -25.94 31.55
CA GLU A 199 29.16 -24.54 31.92
C GLU A 199 27.86 -23.71 31.95
N LEU A 200 27.02 -23.84 30.92
CA LEU A 200 25.71 -23.18 30.80
C LEU A 200 24.61 -24.08 31.38
N GLY A 201 24.66 -24.33 32.69
CA GLY A 201 23.70 -25.21 33.37
C GLY A 201 22.22 -24.82 33.20
N GLU A 202 21.91 -23.53 32.98
CA GLU A 202 20.56 -23.08 32.62
C GLU A 202 20.11 -23.62 31.25
N PHE A 203 20.96 -23.50 30.24
CA PHE A 203 20.68 -24.04 28.90
C PHE A 203 20.52 -25.56 28.95
N GLY A 204 21.39 -26.26 29.68
CA GLY A 204 21.28 -27.72 29.83
C GLY A 204 20.00 -28.17 30.54
N LYS A 205 19.54 -27.41 31.55
CA LYS A 205 18.24 -27.59 32.20
C LYS A 205 17.09 -27.39 31.22
N ASP A 206 17.12 -26.34 30.42
CA ASP A 206 16.02 -25.99 29.52
C ASP A 206 15.92 -26.99 28.35
N VAL A 207 17.05 -27.46 27.80
CA VAL A 207 17.10 -28.57 26.85
C VAL A 207 16.53 -29.86 27.45
N PHE A 208 16.94 -30.23 28.67
CA PHE A 208 16.42 -31.42 29.35
C PHE A 208 14.90 -31.35 29.59
N PHE A 209 14.39 -30.16 29.95
CA PHE A 209 12.96 -29.92 30.12
C PHE A 209 12.19 -30.05 28.80
N ALA A 210 12.70 -29.46 27.71
CA ALA A 210 12.11 -29.57 26.38
C ALA A 210 12.10 -31.02 25.85
N MET A 211 13.19 -31.77 26.04
CA MET A 211 13.24 -33.21 25.71
C MET A 211 12.22 -34.03 26.51
N SER A 212 12.03 -33.70 27.79
CA SER A 212 11.04 -34.34 28.64
C SER A 212 9.61 -34.04 28.17
N ALA A 213 9.33 -32.78 27.83
CA ALA A 213 8.04 -32.36 27.29
C ALA A 213 7.71 -33.02 25.94
N ALA A 214 8.70 -33.13 25.03
CA ALA A 214 8.52 -33.79 23.72
C ALA A 214 8.29 -35.32 23.83
N SER A 215 8.59 -35.93 24.98
CA SER A 215 8.32 -37.34 25.25
C SER A 215 6.90 -37.61 25.77
N ALA A 216 6.21 -36.57 26.26
CA ALA A 216 4.77 -36.60 26.43
C ALA A 216 4.10 -36.34 25.07
N GLY A 217 3.08 -37.12 24.73
CA GLY A 217 2.25 -36.81 23.56
C GLY A 217 1.59 -35.43 23.70
N PRO A 218 1.09 -34.83 22.60
CA PRO A 218 0.42 -33.54 22.66
C PRO A 218 -0.72 -33.59 23.69
N PRO A 219 -0.86 -32.59 24.58
CA PRO A 219 -1.88 -32.63 25.63
C PRO A 219 -3.28 -32.75 25.01
N ASP A 220 -4.16 -33.55 25.64
CA ASP A 220 -5.51 -33.88 25.13
C ASP A 220 -6.30 -32.63 24.68
N ASP A 221 -6.13 -31.51 25.39
CA ASP A 221 -6.77 -30.21 25.13
C ASP A 221 -6.38 -29.56 23.77
N THR A 222 -5.44 -30.13 23.03
CA THR A 222 -5.02 -29.66 21.68
C THR A 222 -5.64 -30.46 20.53
N GLN A 223 -6.36 -31.56 20.81
CA GLN A 223 -7.00 -32.39 19.80
C GLN A 223 -8.47 -32.00 19.57
N PHE A 224 -8.76 -31.37 18.43
CA PHE A 224 -10.14 -31.10 18.03
C PHE A 224 -10.73 -32.28 17.24
N VAL A 225 -11.74 -32.95 17.82
CA VAL A 225 -12.46 -34.05 17.16
C VAL A 225 -13.57 -33.50 16.25
N CYS A 226 -13.42 -33.69 14.93
CA CYS A 226 -14.48 -33.42 13.97
C CYS A 226 -15.60 -34.48 14.08
N LYS A 227 -16.63 -34.19 14.88
CA LYS A 227 -17.71 -35.12 15.27
C LYS A 227 -18.50 -35.75 14.10
N THR A 228 -18.43 -35.19 12.90
CA THR A 228 -19.08 -35.72 11.68
C THR A 228 -18.17 -36.57 10.79
N LYS A 229 -16.85 -36.59 11.02
CA LYS A 229 -15.90 -37.35 10.17
C LYS A 229 -14.91 -38.24 10.91
N GLY A 230 -14.77 -38.11 12.24
CA GLY A 230 -13.90 -38.99 13.04
C GLY A 230 -12.40 -38.86 12.74
N VAL A 231 -11.99 -37.75 12.12
CA VAL A 231 -10.58 -37.44 11.83
C VAL A 231 -10.04 -36.53 12.94
N TYR A 232 -8.85 -36.87 13.44
CA TYR A 232 -8.10 -36.09 14.41
C TYR A 232 -7.27 -35.02 13.69
N PHE A 233 -7.29 -33.80 14.23
CA PHE A 233 -6.41 -32.72 13.80
C PHE A 233 -5.67 -32.18 15.00
N ASN A 234 -4.34 -32.24 14.97
CA ASN A 234 -3.49 -31.51 15.89
C ASN A 234 -3.35 -30.09 15.34
N ILE A 235 -3.75 -29.09 16.12
CA ILE A 235 -3.45 -27.69 15.83
C ILE A 235 -2.31 -27.29 16.77
N ASP A 236 -1.18 -26.86 16.20
CA ASP A 236 -0.13 -26.21 16.99
C ASP A 236 -0.67 -24.87 17.52
N LEU A 237 -1.05 -24.84 18.81
CA LEU A 237 -1.46 -23.62 19.50
C LEU A 237 -0.34 -22.58 19.58
N GLY A 238 0.92 -22.99 19.37
CA GLY A 238 2.05 -22.10 19.12
C GLY A 238 1.86 -21.20 17.89
N MET A 239 1.04 -21.58 16.91
CA MET A 239 0.64 -20.69 15.80
C MET A 239 -0.48 -19.71 16.20
N VAL A 240 -1.36 -20.09 17.14
CA VAL A 240 -2.53 -19.28 17.52
C VAL A 240 -2.15 -18.17 18.49
N HIS A 241 -1.20 -18.43 19.40
CA HIS A 241 -0.66 -17.42 20.32
C HIS A 241 0.40 -16.50 19.69
N LYS A 242 0.86 -16.76 18.46
CA LYS A 242 1.84 -15.93 17.73
C LYS A 242 1.30 -14.60 17.21
N SER A 243 0.07 -14.21 17.57
CA SER A 243 -0.43 -12.84 17.42
C SER A 243 0.15 -11.85 18.44
N PHE A 244 1.47 -11.94 18.69
CA PHE A 244 2.24 -10.69 18.78
C PHE A 244 1.87 -9.86 17.55
N ARG A 245 1.65 -8.55 17.74
CA ARG A 245 1.46 -7.65 16.59
C ARG A 245 2.80 -7.55 15.86
N GLU A 246 3.05 -8.50 14.96
CA GLU A 246 4.19 -8.45 14.06
C GLU A 246 4.17 -7.06 13.40
N ASP A 247 5.31 -6.36 13.45
CA ASP A 247 5.44 -5.12 12.69
C ASP A 247 5.46 -5.50 11.20
N ASN A 248 4.27 -5.42 10.60
CA ASN A 248 4.01 -5.85 9.23
C ASN A 248 4.53 -4.82 8.23
N GLN A 249 5.87 -4.70 8.16
CA GLN A 249 6.62 -3.87 7.23
C GLN A 249 6.68 -2.37 7.58
N GLY A 250 6.80 -2.00 8.85
CA GLY A 250 7.06 -0.61 9.28
C GLY A 250 5.82 0.16 9.77
N ALA A 251 4.85 -0.54 10.34
CA ALA A 251 3.69 0.05 11.00
C ALA A 251 4.07 0.90 12.22
N THR A 252 5.11 0.51 12.98
CA THR A 252 5.63 1.35 14.09
C THR A 252 6.19 2.66 13.56
N LEU A 253 6.97 2.61 12.47
CA LEU A 253 7.51 3.80 11.81
C LEU A 253 6.39 4.70 11.27
N LYS A 254 5.43 4.15 10.50
CA LYS A 254 4.28 4.91 9.96
C LYS A 254 3.51 5.61 11.08
N LYS A 255 3.15 4.88 12.15
CA LYS A 255 2.41 5.44 13.29
C LYS A 255 3.22 6.48 14.08
N GLY A 256 4.51 6.23 14.26
CA GLY A 256 5.40 7.12 14.99
C GLY A 256 5.62 8.45 14.26
N VAL A 257 5.89 8.40 12.95
CA VAL A 257 5.97 9.60 12.10
C VAL A 257 4.62 10.32 12.05
N ALA A 258 3.50 9.62 11.86
CA ALA A 258 2.17 10.22 11.92
C ALA A 258 1.92 10.99 13.23
N SER A 259 2.41 10.49 14.37
CA SER A 259 2.28 11.15 15.69
C SER A 259 3.09 12.45 15.86
N LEU A 260 3.98 12.78 14.90
CA LEU A 260 4.70 14.04 14.86
C LEU A 260 3.87 15.17 14.22
N LEU A 261 2.83 14.87 13.45
CA LEU A 261 1.95 15.90 12.89
C LEU A 261 1.19 16.61 14.01
N GLY A 262 1.29 17.94 14.06
CA GLY A 262 0.74 18.75 15.16
C GLY A 262 1.54 18.66 16.46
N SER A 263 2.71 18.02 16.47
CA SER A 263 3.62 17.96 17.61
C SER A 263 4.76 18.97 17.49
N ASP A 264 5.11 19.61 18.60
CA ASP A 264 6.31 20.44 18.73
C ASP A 264 7.62 19.62 18.69
N LYS A 265 7.52 18.30 18.93
CA LYS A 265 8.64 17.41 19.26
C LYS A 265 9.54 17.15 18.05
N PHE A 266 10.75 17.72 18.06
CA PHE A 266 11.74 17.67 16.97
C PHE A 266 11.41 18.50 15.73
N SER A 267 10.38 19.35 15.78
CA SER A 267 10.06 20.27 14.67
C SER A 267 11.20 21.25 14.41
N ASP A 268 11.58 21.42 13.15
CA ASP A 268 12.76 22.17 12.71
C ASP A 268 12.50 23.12 11.53
N MET A 269 11.21 23.34 11.23
CA MET A 269 10.68 24.22 10.19
C MET A 269 9.22 24.58 10.55
N THR A 270 8.75 25.76 10.15
CA THR A 270 7.33 26.13 10.19
C THR A 270 6.76 26.38 8.80
N ILE A 271 5.44 26.27 8.68
CA ILE A 271 4.67 26.69 7.51
C ILE A 271 3.60 27.65 8.00
N THR A 272 3.56 28.86 7.44
CA THR A 272 2.57 29.89 7.76
C THR A 272 1.53 29.98 6.66
N CYS A 273 0.25 29.89 7.01
CA CYS A 273 -0.90 30.00 6.10
C CYS A 273 -1.69 31.28 6.38
N LYS A 274 -2.85 31.42 5.71
CA LYS A 274 -3.81 32.51 5.94
C LYS A 274 -4.17 32.63 7.44
N ASP A 275 -4.56 33.85 7.81
CA ASP A 275 -4.91 34.24 9.18
C ASP A 275 -3.82 33.99 10.25
N ASN A 276 -2.56 33.88 9.82
CA ASN A 276 -1.40 33.55 10.64
C ASN A 276 -1.48 32.15 11.29
N ARG A 277 -2.20 31.19 10.69
CA ARG A 277 -2.17 29.80 11.13
C ARG A 277 -0.79 29.22 10.85
N VAL A 278 -0.11 28.70 11.88
CA VAL A 278 1.24 28.14 11.77
C VAL A 278 1.24 26.65 12.05
N PHE A 279 1.78 25.87 11.10
CA PHE A 279 2.05 24.45 11.26
C PHE A 279 3.55 24.24 11.57
N LYS A 280 3.85 23.43 12.59
CA LYS A 280 5.22 22.98 12.87
C LYS A 280 5.48 21.67 12.13
N VAL A 281 6.60 21.59 11.43
CA VAL A 281 6.92 20.47 10.54
C VAL A 281 8.40 20.05 10.67
N HIS A 282 8.72 18.91 10.06
CA HIS A 282 10.01 18.24 10.12
C HIS A 282 10.56 18.14 8.70
N ARG A 283 11.71 18.77 8.43
CA ARG A 283 12.35 18.76 7.10
C ARG A 283 12.63 17.34 6.62
N ALA A 284 13.07 16.46 7.52
CA ALA A 284 13.26 15.03 7.27
C ALA A 284 11.99 14.32 6.74
N VAL A 285 10.79 14.79 7.08
CA VAL A 285 9.52 14.20 6.62
C VAL A 285 9.06 14.84 5.31
N ILE A 286 9.04 16.18 5.22
CA ILE A 286 8.45 16.87 4.05
C ILE A 286 9.39 16.91 2.83
N CYS A 287 10.71 17.04 3.03
CA CYS A 287 11.68 17.18 1.93
C CYS A 287 11.98 15.85 1.22
N THR A 288 11.73 14.71 1.87
CA THR A 288 11.95 13.39 1.26
C THR A 288 10.88 13.00 0.24
N GLN A 289 9.73 13.70 0.30
CA GLN A 289 8.52 13.45 -0.49
C GLN A 289 8.22 14.58 -1.51
N SER A 290 8.82 15.76 -1.36
CA SER A 290 8.73 16.87 -2.32
C SER A 290 10.12 17.42 -2.66
N GLU A 291 10.47 17.39 -3.94
CA GLU A 291 11.70 18.02 -4.44
C GLU A 291 11.67 19.55 -4.28
N VAL A 292 10.47 20.16 -4.28
CA VAL A 292 10.27 21.59 -4.07
C VAL A 292 10.57 21.96 -2.62
N PHE A 293 10.04 21.22 -1.64
CA PHE A 293 10.42 21.42 -0.24
C PHE A 293 11.90 21.14 0.03
N ASP A 294 12.52 20.11 -0.58
CA ASP A 294 13.98 19.92 -0.47
C ASP A 294 14.76 21.12 -1.02
N LYS A 295 14.37 21.68 -2.16
CA LYS A 295 15.00 22.88 -2.73
C LYS A 295 14.86 24.08 -1.80
N MET A 296 13.65 24.36 -1.30
CA MET A 296 13.38 25.45 -0.33
C MET A 296 14.20 25.31 0.96
N CYS A 297 14.32 24.09 1.48
CA CYS A 297 14.96 23.83 2.77
C CYS A 297 16.48 23.67 2.70
N THR A 298 17.07 23.40 1.53
CA THR A 298 18.52 23.17 1.36
C THR A 298 19.27 24.29 0.66
N LYS A 299 18.65 24.94 -0.34
CA LYS A 299 19.27 26.07 -1.06
C LYS A 299 19.23 27.33 -0.19
N ASN A 300 20.07 28.32 -0.50
CA ASN A 300 20.11 29.59 0.23
C ASN A 300 18.94 30.50 -0.19
N TRP A 301 17.72 29.98 -0.07
CA TRP A 301 16.46 30.71 -0.26
C TRP A 301 15.99 31.29 1.08
N LYS A 302 14.92 32.09 1.04
CA LYS A 302 14.37 32.79 2.21
C LYS A 302 13.97 31.79 3.31
N GLU A 303 13.32 30.70 2.90
CA GLU A 303 12.66 29.72 3.77
C GLU A 303 13.67 28.97 4.64
N LYS A 304 14.84 28.61 4.08
CA LYS A 304 15.95 28.02 4.85
C LYS A 304 16.51 28.96 5.91
N ASN A 305 16.65 30.25 5.59
CA ASN A 305 17.26 31.23 6.48
C ASN A 305 16.29 31.63 7.61
N GLU A 306 15.01 31.75 7.30
CA GLU A 306 13.96 32.10 8.27
C GLU A 306 13.41 30.87 9.02
N SER A 307 13.71 29.65 8.54
CA SER A 307 13.12 28.38 9.01
C SER A 307 11.58 28.38 8.96
N ASN A 308 11.02 29.12 8.00
CA ASN A 308 9.58 29.25 7.75
C ASN A 308 9.27 29.27 6.25
N ILE A 309 8.30 28.49 5.81
CA ILE A 309 7.71 28.55 4.46
C ILE A 309 6.43 29.38 4.55
N ASP A 310 6.25 30.32 3.62
CA ASP A 310 5.10 31.21 3.56
C ASP A 310 4.12 30.75 2.47
N LEU A 311 2.95 30.26 2.90
CA LEU A 311 1.83 29.80 2.08
C LEU A 311 0.55 30.63 2.38
N THR A 312 0.72 31.92 2.68
CA THR A 312 -0.39 32.84 2.98
C THR A 312 -1.31 33.12 1.79
N ASP A 313 -0.95 32.70 0.59
CA ASP A 313 -1.77 32.75 -0.63
C ASP A 313 -2.61 31.47 -0.85
N GLN A 314 -2.18 30.32 -0.32
CA GLN A 314 -2.82 29.01 -0.50
C GLN A 314 -4.09 28.83 0.35
N ASP A 315 -4.92 27.83 0.01
CA ASP A 315 -6.00 27.39 0.89
C ASP A 315 -5.44 26.65 2.13
N THR A 316 -6.00 26.96 3.30
CA THR A 316 -5.45 26.50 4.58
C THR A 316 -5.82 25.05 4.89
N ASP A 317 -7.00 24.60 4.49
CA ASP A 317 -7.42 23.21 4.70
C ASP A 317 -6.78 22.28 3.65
N ALA A 318 -6.53 22.77 2.44
CA ALA A 318 -5.72 22.09 1.45
C ALA A 318 -4.25 21.93 1.90
N VAL A 319 -3.66 22.94 2.57
CA VAL A 319 -2.34 22.79 3.20
C VAL A 319 -2.38 21.81 4.38
N GLU A 320 -3.43 21.82 5.20
CA GLU A 320 -3.58 20.82 6.28
C GLU A 320 -3.71 19.39 5.71
N ALA A 321 -4.46 19.20 4.63
CA ALA A 321 -4.60 17.93 3.93
C ALA A 321 -3.30 17.44 3.27
N LEU A 322 -2.54 18.36 2.65
CA LEU A 322 -1.18 18.10 2.15
C LEU A 322 -0.27 17.61 3.28
N LEU A 323 -0.29 18.28 4.44
CA LEU A 323 0.51 17.88 5.59
C LEU A 323 0.03 16.58 6.24
N ALA A 324 -1.28 16.32 6.28
CA ALA A 324 -1.81 15.03 6.69
C ALA A 324 -1.22 13.91 5.82
N TYR A 325 -1.34 14.04 4.49
CA TYR A 325 -0.81 13.06 3.55
C TYR A 325 0.70 12.83 3.71
N LEU A 326 1.50 13.89 3.86
CA LEU A 326 2.95 13.77 4.04
C LEU A 326 3.39 13.04 5.33
N TYR A 327 2.52 12.91 6.34
CA TYR A 327 2.83 12.24 7.61
C TYR A 327 2.15 10.89 7.76
N THR A 328 1.04 10.63 7.05
CA THR A 328 0.21 9.43 7.22
C THR A 328 0.02 8.63 5.93
N SER A 329 0.44 9.15 4.78
CA SER A 329 0.09 8.68 3.42
C SER A 329 -1.40 8.78 3.06
N GLU A 330 -2.21 9.48 3.86
CA GLU A 330 -3.67 9.54 3.80
C GLU A 330 -4.19 10.94 4.16
N TYR A 331 -5.28 11.39 3.53
CA TYR A 331 -6.02 12.57 3.98
C TYR A 331 -7.51 12.41 3.69
N THR A 332 -8.35 13.16 4.38
CA THR A 332 -9.81 13.15 4.21
C THR A 332 -10.38 14.56 4.24
N ALA A 333 -11.50 14.78 3.55
CA ALA A 333 -12.30 15.97 3.74
C ALA A 333 -13.00 15.92 5.10
N LYS A 334 -12.92 17.01 5.89
CA LYS A 334 -13.63 17.16 7.17
C LYS A 334 -15.11 17.49 6.95
N GLU A 335 -15.40 18.27 5.93
CA GLU A 335 -16.73 18.76 5.56
C GLU A 335 -17.12 18.17 4.21
N LYS A 336 -18.29 17.53 4.11
CA LYS A 336 -18.77 16.95 2.85
C LYS A 336 -19.11 18.03 1.82
N GLU A 337 -19.73 19.12 2.26
CA GLU A 337 -20.21 20.23 1.44
C GLU A 337 -19.11 20.92 0.62
N ASN A 338 -17.87 20.88 1.11
CA ASN A 338 -16.69 21.50 0.49
C ASN A 338 -15.69 20.48 -0.08
N ALA A 339 -15.98 19.18 -0.01
CA ALA A 339 -15.03 18.10 -0.32
C ALA A 339 -14.47 18.19 -1.75
N LEU A 340 -15.31 18.46 -2.74
CA LEU A 340 -14.90 18.56 -4.15
C LEU A 340 -13.87 19.67 -4.38
N VAL A 341 -14.11 20.87 -3.83
CA VAL A 341 -13.17 22.01 -3.95
C VAL A 341 -11.87 21.72 -3.21
N LEU A 342 -11.94 21.15 -2.00
CA LEU A 342 -10.75 20.73 -1.25
C LEU A 342 -9.89 19.75 -2.06
N HIS A 343 -10.48 18.74 -2.70
CA HIS A 343 -9.73 17.79 -3.52
C HIS A 343 -9.08 18.45 -4.76
N VAL A 344 -9.71 19.47 -5.36
CA VAL A 344 -9.10 20.29 -6.42
C VAL A 344 -7.89 21.08 -5.89
N HIS A 345 -8.04 21.77 -4.75
CA HIS A 345 -6.93 22.54 -4.16
C HIS A 345 -5.76 21.66 -3.70
N VAL A 346 -6.05 20.48 -3.13
CA VAL A 346 -5.00 19.50 -2.79
C VAL A 346 -4.30 18.96 -4.05
N TYR A 347 -5.03 18.73 -5.15
CA TYR A 347 -4.42 18.34 -6.43
C TYR A 347 -3.50 19.43 -6.98
N GLN A 348 -3.92 20.70 -6.92
CA GLN A 348 -3.11 21.85 -7.36
C GLN A 348 -1.84 22.00 -6.51
N LEU A 349 -1.95 21.91 -5.18
CA LEU A 349 -0.79 21.91 -4.27
C LEU A 349 0.13 20.72 -4.55
N ALA A 350 -0.42 19.51 -4.70
CA ALA A 350 0.37 18.32 -5.02
C ALA A 350 1.16 18.49 -6.31
N HIS A 351 0.56 19.09 -7.34
CA HIS A 351 1.24 19.42 -8.59
C HIS A 351 2.35 20.47 -8.37
N MET A 352 2.03 21.58 -7.70
CA MET A 352 2.98 22.67 -7.39
C MET A 352 4.21 22.17 -6.60
N TYR A 353 4.01 21.25 -5.65
CA TYR A 353 5.08 20.67 -4.82
C TYR A 353 5.69 19.39 -5.41
N LEU A 354 5.31 18.99 -6.63
CA LEU A 354 5.80 17.81 -7.36
C LEU A 354 5.59 16.48 -6.62
N ILE A 355 4.44 16.30 -5.98
CA ILE A 355 4.04 15.12 -5.21
C ILE A 355 3.03 14.31 -6.05
N GLY A 356 3.53 13.62 -7.09
CA GLY A 356 2.67 12.96 -8.09
C GLY A 356 1.67 11.94 -7.54
N GLU A 357 2.03 11.19 -6.49
CA GLU A 357 1.10 10.24 -5.85
C GLU A 357 -0.06 10.96 -5.13
N LEU A 358 0.16 12.16 -4.58
CA LEU A 358 -0.92 12.96 -4.00
C LEU A 358 -1.84 13.53 -5.09
N CYS A 359 -1.34 13.84 -6.29
CA CYS A 359 -2.19 14.19 -7.43
C CYS A 359 -3.17 13.03 -7.74
N LYS A 360 -2.68 11.79 -7.79
CA LYS A 360 -3.54 10.60 -8.01
C LYS A 360 -4.56 10.43 -6.89
N VAL A 361 -4.12 10.46 -5.63
CA VAL A 361 -5.00 10.29 -4.46
C VAL A 361 -6.07 11.39 -4.40
N ALA A 362 -5.72 12.65 -4.70
CA ALA A 362 -6.68 13.74 -4.75
C ALA A 362 -7.70 13.58 -5.89
N ALA A 363 -7.25 13.16 -7.08
CA ALA A 363 -8.13 12.86 -8.20
C ALA A 363 -9.08 11.68 -7.90
N GLU A 364 -8.61 10.62 -7.24
CA GLU A 364 -9.45 9.49 -6.83
C GLU A 364 -10.46 9.84 -5.73
N LEU A 365 -10.07 10.68 -4.76
CA LEU A 365 -11.00 11.14 -3.73
C LEU A 365 -12.05 12.09 -4.30
N PHE A 366 -11.68 12.93 -5.28
CA PHE A 366 -12.63 13.72 -6.07
C PHE A 366 -13.63 12.81 -6.81
N ASP A 367 -13.14 11.79 -7.54
CA ASP A 367 -14.00 10.89 -8.31
C ASP A 367 -15.01 10.17 -7.40
N LYS A 368 -14.55 9.66 -6.24
CA LYS A 368 -15.41 9.02 -5.23
C LYS A 368 -16.42 9.99 -4.62
N ALA A 369 -16.02 11.21 -4.28
CA ALA A 369 -16.92 12.21 -3.71
C ALA A 369 -18.02 12.62 -4.70
N ALA A 370 -17.69 12.75 -5.99
CA ALA A 370 -18.67 13.03 -7.05
C ALA A 370 -19.55 11.82 -7.39
N GLU A 371 -19.04 10.59 -7.30
CA GLU A 371 -19.87 9.36 -7.42
C GLU A 371 -20.84 9.17 -6.23
N GLU A 372 -20.48 9.65 -5.03
CA GLU A 372 -21.38 9.65 -3.86
C GLU A 372 -22.43 10.78 -3.92
N ASP A 373 -22.03 12.00 -4.25
CA ASP A 373 -22.91 13.18 -4.32
C ASP A 373 -22.36 14.23 -5.30
N TRP A 374 -22.79 14.16 -6.57
CA TRP A 374 -22.39 15.13 -7.59
C TRP A 374 -23.12 16.47 -7.47
N ASN A 375 -24.31 16.48 -6.85
CA ASN A 375 -25.18 17.67 -6.76
C ASN A 375 -24.85 18.56 -5.55
N LEU A 376 -23.63 18.45 -5.04
CA LEU A 376 -23.11 19.38 -4.04
C LEU A 376 -22.99 20.78 -4.66
N PRO A 377 -23.38 21.85 -3.93
CA PRO A 377 -23.19 23.24 -4.39
C PRO A 377 -21.74 23.58 -4.76
N SER A 378 -20.78 22.81 -4.27
CA SER A 378 -19.36 22.93 -4.60
C SER A 378 -18.97 22.40 -5.99
N PHE A 379 -19.80 21.61 -6.70
CA PHE A 379 -19.40 21.02 -7.98
C PHE A 379 -19.11 22.08 -9.08
N PRO A 380 -19.97 23.10 -9.31
CA PRO A 380 -19.62 24.20 -10.23
C PRO A 380 -18.34 24.93 -9.82
N LEU A 381 -18.16 25.22 -8.52
CA LEU A 381 -16.94 25.87 -8.01
C LEU A 381 -15.69 25.01 -8.27
N ALA A 382 -15.77 23.71 -8.05
CA ALA A 382 -14.66 22.78 -8.32
C ALA A 382 -14.30 22.71 -9.82
N VAL A 383 -15.29 22.83 -10.72
CA VAL A 383 -15.05 22.99 -12.16
C VAL A 383 -14.28 24.29 -12.44
N GLN A 384 -14.73 25.42 -11.86
CA GLN A 384 -14.07 26.72 -12.02
C GLN A 384 -12.61 26.67 -11.57
N GLU A 385 -12.34 26.17 -10.35
CA GLU A 385 -10.99 26.01 -9.79
C GLU A 385 -10.11 25.08 -10.65
N THR A 386 -10.66 23.98 -11.17
CA THR A 386 -9.95 23.03 -12.05
C THR A 386 -9.52 23.65 -13.38
N TYR A 387 -10.28 24.62 -13.89
CA TYR A 387 -9.97 25.29 -15.17
C TYR A 387 -9.26 26.64 -15.00
N ALA A 388 -9.36 27.29 -13.84
CA ALA A 388 -8.63 28.52 -13.51
C ALA A 388 -7.10 28.33 -13.42
N ASN A 389 -6.64 27.15 -12.98
CA ASN A 389 -5.22 26.81 -12.88
C ASN A 389 -4.83 25.69 -13.88
N PRO A 390 -4.47 26.02 -15.14
CA PRO A 390 -4.32 25.06 -16.23
C PRO A 390 -3.00 24.27 -16.26
N GLU A 391 -2.15 24.34 -15.22
CA GLU A 391 -0.73 23.96 -15.32
C GLU A 391 -0.46 22.44 -15.29
N ALA A 392 -1.42 21.62 -14.88
CA ALA A 392 -1.23 20.16 -14.83
C ALA A 392 -1.19 19.52 -16.23
N GLU A 393 0.02 19.17 -16.71
CA GLU A 393 0.23 18.36 -17.92
C GLU A 393 -0.58 17.05 -17.90
N GLU A 394 -0.66 16.42 -16.72
CA GLU A 394 -1.65 15.38 -16.44
C GLU A 394 -3.06 15.99 -16.31
N LYS A 395 -3.79 15.97 -17.43
CA LYS A 395 -5.22 16.31 -17.51
C LYS A 395 -6.14 15.30 -16.80
N THR A 396 -5.67 14.64 -15.75
CA THR A 396 -6.37 13.55 -15.04
C THR A 396 -7.60 14.09 -14.31
N LEU A 397 -7.43 15.09 -13.44
CA LEU A 397 -8.54 15.74 -12.75
C LEU A 397 -9.56 16.36 -13.74
N ARG A 398 -9.09 17.05 -14.79
CA ARG A 398 -9.95 17.60 -15.85
C ARG A 398 -10.83 16.53 -16.52
N LYS A 399 -10.28 15.34 -16.84
CA LYS A 399 -11.07 14.24 -17.40
C LYS A 399 -12.15 13.73 -16.44
N ILE A 400 -11.85 13.67 -15.14
CA ILE A 400 -12.80 13.22 -14.12
C ILE A 400 -13.93 14.25 -13.94
N VAL A 401 -13.59 15.54 -13.87
CA VAL A 401 -14.57 16.64 -13.83
C VAL A 401 -15.47 16.62 -15.08
N VAL A 402 -14.90 16.40 -16.27
CA VAL A 402 -15.66 16.30 -17.52
C VAL A 402 -16.53 15.04 -17.60
N LYS A 403 -16.06 13.87 -17.11
CA LYS A 403 -16.87 12.64 -16.95
C LYS A 403 -18.14 12.95 -16.16
N HIS A 404 -17.99 13.43 -14.92
CA HIS A 404 -19.11 13.74 -14.03
C HIS A 404 -20.05 14.83 -14.56
N ALA A 405 -19.50 15.82 -15.26
CA ALA A 405 -20.30 16.85 -15.91
C ALA A 405 -21.13 16.31 -17.09
N VAL A 406 -20.62 15.32 -17.84
CA VAL A 406 -21.34 14.67 -18.94
C VAL A 406 -22.38 13.69 -18.43
N ASP A 407 -22.03 12.87 -17.44
CA ASP A 407 -22.93 11.88 -16.83
C ASP A 407 -24.21 12.51 -16.25
N ASN A 408 -24.12 13.75 -15.75
CA ASN A 408 -25.22 14.49 -15.10
C ASN A 408 -25.69 15.74 -15.89
N LEU A 409 -25.28 15.88 -17.15
CA LEU A 409 -25.41 17.14 -17.91
C LEU A 409 -26.85 17.66 -18.04
N SER A 410 -27.84 16.76 -18.12
CA SER A 410 -29.25 17.13 -18.27
C SER A 410 -29.85 17.80 -17.03
N GLU A 411 -29.32 17.50 -15.85
CA GLU A 411 -29.76 18.11 -14.58
C GLU A 411 -28.93 19.37 -14.29
N LEU A 412 -27.62 19.33 -14.57
CA LEU A 412 -26.71 20.47 -14.46
C LEU A 412 -27.06 21.67 -15.36
N LEU A 413 -27.84 21.45 -16.43
CA LEU A 413 -28.33 22.47 -17.36
C LEU A 413 -29.88 22.57 -17.38
N GLU A 414 -30.57 22.20 -16.30
CA GLU A 414 -32.02 22.46 -16.17
C GLU A 414 -32.32 23.97 -15.99
N ASP A 415 -31.39 24.71 -15.36
CA ASP A 415 -31.44 26.17 -15.19
C ASP A 415 -30.36 26.86 -16.03
N ASP A 416 -30.76 27.52 -17.12
CA ASP A 416 -29.89 28.31 -18.01
C ASP A 416 -29.21 29.49 -17.28
N GLU A 417 -29.77 29.97 -16.16
CA GLU A 417 -29.21 31.05 -15.33
C GLU A 417 -28.45 30.48 -14.10
N GLY A 418 -28.34 29.15 -13.99
CA GLY A 418 -27.67 28.44 -12.90
C GLY A 418 -26.15 28.61 -12.89
N GLU A 419 -25.52 28.35 -11.74
CA GLU A 419 -24.05 28.50 -11.59
C GLU A 419 -23.24 27.60 -12.53
N PHE A 420 -23.76 26.42 -12.88
CA PHE A 420 -23.09 25.55 -13.84
C PHE A 420 -23.16 26.09 -15.28
N ALA A 421 -24.31 26.62 -15.71
CA ALA A 421 -24.47 27.26 -17.01
C ALA A 421 -23.54 28.48 -17.14
N LYS A 422 -23.47 29.34 -16.11
CA LYS A 422 -22.49 30.44 -16.01
C LYS A 422 -21.05 29.93 -16.09
N THR A 423 -20.74 28.83 -15.41
CA THR A 423 -19.41 28.20 -15.43
C THR A 423 -19.02 27.76 -16.84
N MET A 424 -19.93 27.16 -17.62
CA MET A 424 -19.69 26.79 -19.01
C MET A 424 -19.43 28.00 -19.93
N VAL A 425 -20.07 29.14 -19.66
CA VAL A 425 -19.87 30.39 -20.42
C VAL A 425 -18.52 31.04 -20.09
N VAL A 426 -18.18 31.14 -18.80
CA VAL A 426 -16.92 31.76 -18.34
C VAL A 426 -15.72 30.90 -18.72
N PHE A 427 -15.79 29.59 -18.49
CA PHE A 427 -14.70 28.64 -18.76
C PHE A 427 -14.94 27.90 -20.09
N GLY A 428 -14.89 28.63 -21.20
CA GLY A 428 -15.14 28.07 -22.54
C GLY A 428 -14.22 26.89 -22.94
N GLU A 429 -13.06 26.71 -22.30
CA GLU A 429 -12.24 25.49 -22.48
C GLU A 429 -12.93 24.25 -21.87
N PHE A 430 -13.58 24.38 -20.72
CA PHE A 430 -14.38 23.31 -20.13
C PHE A 430 -15.56 22.95 -21.04
N GLY A 431 -16.31 23.93 -21.54
CA GLY A 431 -17.40 23.69 -22.49
C GLY A 431 -16.94 22.98 -23.78
N LYS A 432 -15.73 23.30 -24.26
CA LYS A 432 -15.07 22.61 -25.39
C LYS A 432 -14.65 21.18 -25.06
N ASP A 433 -14.19 20.91 -23.84
CA ASP A 433 -13.82 19.55 -23.40
C ASP A 433 -15.06 18.68 -23.15
N VAL A 434 -16.12 19.21 -22.52
CA VAL A 434 -17.45 18.58 -22.43
C VAL A 434 -18.00 18.26 -23.82
N SER A 435 -17.98 19.22 -24.73
CA SER A 435 -18.39 19.00 -26.13
C SER A 435 -17.58 17.91 -26.82
N ARG A 436 -16.27 17.79 -26.54
CA ARG A 436 -15.43 16.71 -27.08
C ARG A 436 -15.80 15.36 -26.46
N ALA A 437 -15.97 15.28 -25.15
CA ALA A 437 -16.36 14.06 -24.46
C ALA A 437 -17.71 13.55 -24.97
N LEU A 438 -18.71 14.42 -25.10
CA LEU A 438 -20.00 14.11 -25.75
C LEU A 438 -19.81 13.60 -27.19
N ILE A 439 -18.89 14.17 -27.97
CA ILE A 439 -18.56 13.70 -29.33
C ILE A 439 -17.79 12.37 -29.32
N GLU A 440 -17.06 12.04 -28.26
CA GLU A 440 -16.33 10.76 -28.11
C GLU A 440 -17.25 9.63 -27.61
N GLU A 441 -18.19 9.93 -26.73
CA GLU A 441 -19.31 9.06 -26.35
C GLU A 441 -20.29 8.84 -27.52
N SER A 442 -20.70 9.91 -28.18
CA SER A 442 -21.37 9.85 -29.50
C SER A 442 -20.46 9.20 -30.55
N GLY A 443 -19.14 9.22 -30.34
CA GLY A 443 -18.11 8.56 -31.13
C GLY A 443 -18.05 7.05 -30.90
N SER A 444 -18.70 6.53 -29.85
CA SER A 444 -19.13 5.13 -29.82
C SER A 444 -20.18 4.82 -30.91
N SER A 445 -20.80 5.82 -31.55
CA SER A 445 -21.52 5.63 -32.82
C SER A 445 -20.57 5.42 -34.02
N TYR A 446 -19.26 5.64 -33.90
CA TYR A 446 -18.28 5.12 -34.85
C TYR A 446 -18.03 3.61 -34.67
N ARG A 447 -18.30 3.05 -33.47
CA ARG A 447 -18.53 1.60 -33.29
C ARG A 447 -19.85 1.16 -33.95
N SER A 448 -20.88 2.02 -33.96
CA SER A 448 -22.16 1.76 -34.66
C SER A 448 -22.02 1.67 -36.18
N LYS A 449 -21.10 2.39 -36.83
CA LYS A 449 -20.84 2.23 -38.29
C LYS A 449 -20.43 0.81 -38.73
N LYS A 450 -19.98 -0.05 -37.81
CA LYS A 450 -19.71 -1.49 -38.05
C LYS A 450 -20.74 -2.44 -37.41
N MET A 451 -21.83 -1.92 -36.88
CA MET A 451 -22.98 -2.67 -36.37
C MET A 451 -24.21 -2.33 -37.20
N LYS A 452 -24.65 -3.22 -38.08
CA LYS A 452 -25.87 -2.99 -38.88
C LYS A 452 -27.07 -3.65 -38.25
N ASP A 453 -28.04 -2.85 -37.85
CA ASP A 453 -29.38 -3.31 -37.54
C ASP A 453 -30.13 -3.65 -38.85
N TYR A 454 -30.76 -4.81 -38.87
CA TYR A 454 -31.58 -5.28 -39.98
C TYR A 454 -32.93 -5.77 -39.49
N ARG A 455 -33.99 -5.39 -40.22
CA ARG A 455 -35.36 -5.81 -39.97
C ARG A 455 -35.85 -6.73 -41.09
N CYS A 456 -36.26 -7.94 -40.75
CA CYS A 456 -36.86 -8.87 -41.72
C CYS A 456 -38.30 -8.43 -42.04
N PRO A 457 -38.65 -8.14 -43.31
CA PRO A 457 -40.00 -7.67 -43.66
C PRO A 457 -41.11 -8.66 -43.31
N ASP A 458 -40.86 -9.97 -43.53
CA ASP A 458 -41.91 -10.99 -43.46
C ASP A 458 -42.24 -11.45 -42.02
N TYR A 459 -41.30 -11.29 -41.08
CA TYR A 459 -41.42 -11.83 -39.72
C TYR A 459 -41.14 -10.80 -38.61
N SER A 460 -40.97 -9.51 -38.93
CA SER A 460 -40.76 -8.40 -37.98
C SER A 460 -39.56 -8.51 -37.01
N PHE A 461 -38.70 -9.53 -37.14
CA PHE A 461 -37.49 -9.66 -36.34
C PHE A 461 -36.47 -8.56 -36.63
N HIS A 462 -35.81 -8.11 -35.57
CA HIS A 462 -34.68 -7.18 -35.61
C HIS A 462 -33.41 -7.92 -35.17
N PHE A 463 -32.32 -7.80 -35.93
CA PHE A 463 -31.02 -8.35 -35.54
C PHE A 463 -29.86 -7.41 -35.89
N ARG A 464 -28.85 -7.40 -35.02
CA ARG A 464 -27.67 -6.54 -35.10
C ARG A 464 -26.46 -7.35 -35.58
N LEU A 465 -25.89 -6.96 -36.72
CA LEU A 465 -24.77 -7.64 -37.37
C LEU A 465 -23.44 -7.01 -36.98
N ASP A 466 -22.55 -7.79 -36.37
CA ASP A 466 -21.18 -7.38 -36.03
C ASP A 466 -20.22 -7.55 -37.20
N LEU A 467 -19.71 -6.43 -37.73
CA LEU A 467 -18.76 -6.41 -38.85
C LEU A 467 -17.30 -6.19 -38.38
N ARG A 468 -17.00 -6.28 -37.07
CA ARG A 468 -15.65 -5.98 -36.53
C ARG A 468 -14.55 -6.92 -37.05
N ASN A 469 -14.86 -8.21 -37.23
CA ASN A 469 -13.90 -9.23 -37.71
C ASN A 469 -14.09 -9.61 -39.20
N VAL A 470 -14.93 -8.88 -39.94
CA VAL A 470 -15.22 -9.16 -41.34
C VAL A 470 -14.19 -8.45 -42.22
N ALA A 471 -13.27 -9.20 -42.82
CA ALA A 471 -12.38 -8.65 -43.85
C ALA A 471 -13.18 -8.19 -45.08
N ALA A 472 -12.65 -7.21 -45.82
CA ALA A 472 -13.43 -6.42 -46.78
C ALA A 472 -14.11 -7.15 -47.98
N PRO A 473 -13.86 -8.44 -48.30
CA PRO A 473 -14.59 -9.11 -49.37
C PRO A 473 -15.20 -10.48 -48.97
N TYR A 474 -16.29 -10.49 -48.18
CA TYR A 474 -17.06 -11.74 -47.93
C TYR A 474 -18.30 -11.89 -48.81
N LYS A 475 -18.43 -13.10 -49.40
CA LYS A 475 -19.36 -13.43 -50.49
C LYS A 475 -20.65 -14.11 -50.03
N GLU A 476 -20.83 -14.29 -48.73
CA GLU A 476 -22.04 -14.83 -48.12
C GLU A 476 -22.52 -13.93 -46.98
N SER A 477 -23.28 -12.88 -47.32
CA SER A 477 -24.11 -12.18 -46.34
C SER A 477 -25.02 -13.20 -45.64
N PRO A 478 -25.12 -13.20 -44.30
CA PRO A 478 -25.91 -14.19 -43.59
C PRO A 478 -27.37 -14.21 -44.07
N LYS A 479 -27.88 -15.41 -44.36
CA LYS A 479 -29.31 -15.61 -44.62
C LYS A 479 -30.08 -15.36 -43.33
N CYS A 480 -31.28 -14.78 -43.44
CA CYS A 480 -32.18 -14.68 -42.30
C CYS A 480 -32.43 -16.10 -41.73
N PRO A 481 -32.25 -16.34 -40.42
CA PRO A 481 -32.45 -17.68 -39.85
C PRO A 481 -33.90 -18.16 -39.90
N TYR A 482 -34.87 -17.27 -40.15
CA TYR A 482 -36.30 -17.60 -40.22
C TYR A 482 -36.88 -17.66 -41.65
N CYS A 483 -36.61 -16.68 -42.52
CA CYS A 483 -37.12 -16.71 -43.91
C CYS A 483 -36.12 -17.29 -44.93
N HIS A 484 -34.87 -17.53 -44.52
CA HIS A 484 -33.78 -18.10 -45.34
C HIS A 484 -33.38 -17.32 -46.61
N VAL A 485 -33.97 -16.15 -46.86
CA VAL A 485 -33.60 -15.25 -47.95
C VAL A 485 -32.34 -14.45 -47.61
N GLN A 486 -31.52 -14.18 -48.63
CA GLN A 486 -30.32 -13.33 -48.55
C GLN A 486 -30.64 -11.96 -49.12
N HIS A 487 -30.78 -10.95 -48.26
CA HIS A 487 -31.29 -9.62 -48.65
C HIS A 487 -30.19 -8.58 -48.96
N LEU A 488 -28.90 -8.95 -48.91
CA LEU A 488 -27.75 -8.07 -49.18
C LEU A 488 -26.93 -8.61 -50.37
N ALA A 489 -26.74 -7.78 -51.41
CA ALA A 489 -26.30 -8.18 -52.74
C ALA A 489 -24.77 -8.33 -52.94
N LYS A 490 -24.39 -9.02 -54.03
CA LYS A 490 -23.05 -9.52 -54.42
C LYS A 490 -21.90 -8.49 -54.49
N MET A 491 -20.70 -8.92 -54.06
CA MET A 491 -19.39 -8.61 -54.67
C MET A 491 -18.38 -9.77 -54.47
N THR A 492 -17.16 -9.64 -55.00
CA THR A 492 -16.15 -10.72 -55.19
C THR A 492 -14.78 -10.40 -54.57
N SER A 493 -13.96 -11.36 -54.10
CA SER A 493 -14.20 -12.75 -53.66
C SER A 493 -12.90 -13.42 -53.19
N GLY A 494 -12.93 -14.24 -52.14
CA GLY A 494 -11.79 -15.09 -51.74
C GLY A 494 -11.76 -15.46 -50.25
N ASP A 495 -12.01 -16.74 -49.96
CA ASP A 495 -11.72 -17.56 -48.77
C ASP A 495 -11.99 -17.15 -47.28
N LYS A 496 -12.15 -18.20 -46.47
CA LYS A 496 -12.97 -18.35 -45.24
C LYS A 496 -12.64 -17.50 -44.00
N THR A 497 -13.68 -16.99 -43.32
CA THR A 497 -13.77 -16.79 -41.85
C THR A 497 -15.24 -16.94 -41.39
N ALA A 498 -15.50 -17.14 -40.09
CA ALA A 498 -16.84 -17.40 -39.55
C ALA A 498 -17.56 -16.12 -39.09
N THR A 499 -18.86 -16.01 -39.40
CA THR A 499 -19.74 -14.92 -38.92
C THR A 499 -20.39 -15.32 -37.59
N ILE A 500 -20.32 -14.47 -36.57
CA ILE A 500 -20.96 -14.71 -35.26
C ILE A 500 -22.21 -13.85 -35.14
N PHE A 501 -23.34 -14.47 -34.79
CA PHE A 501 -24.58 -13.77 -34.46
C PHE A 501 -24.73 -13.64 -32.95
N TYR A 502 -25.06 -12.44 -32.47
CA TYR A 502 -25.34 -12.18 -31.07
C TYR A 502 -26.78 -11.66 -30.91
N ILE A 503 -27.70 -12.55 -30.53
CA ILE A 503 -29.06 -12.18 -30.13
C ILE A 503 -29.02 -11.89 -28.63
N HIS A 504 -29.01 -10.60 -28.27
CA HIS A 504 -28.83 -10.14 -26.88
C HIS A 504 -29.88 -9.13 -26.41
N THR A 505 -30.93 -8.85 -27.18
CA THR A 505 -32.01 -7.93 -26.80
C THR A 505 -33.39 -8.58 -26.90
N CYS A 506 -34.26 -8.25 -25.96
CA CYS A 506 -35.61 -8.79 -25.88
C CYS A 506 -36.53 -8.07 -26.87
N THR A 507 -37.10 -8.78 -27.85
CA THR A 507 -38.00 -8.20 -28.88
C THR A 507 -39.31 -7.59 -28.35
N THR A 508 -39.54 -7.60 -27.04
CA THR A 508 -40.73 -7.04 -26.37
C THR A 508 -40.42 -5.75 -25.61
N CYS A 509 -39.16 -5.48 -25.24
CA CYS A 509 -38.78 -4.27 -24.48
C CYS A 509 -37.38 -3.70 -24.82
N ASP A 510 -36.70 -4.26 -25.82
CA ASP A 510 -35.33 -3.97 -26.28
C ASP A 510 -34.21 -4.03 -25.22
N LYS A 511 -34.53 -4.31 -23.95
CA LYS A 511 -33.54 -4.54 -22.89
C LYS A 511 -32.71 -5.81 -23.13
N ARG A 512 -31.50 -5.82 -22.57
CA ARG A 512 -30.54 -6.92 -22.69
C ARG A 512 -31.12 -8.23 -22.13
N MET A 513 -30.89 -9.33 -22.84
CA MET A 513 -31.17 -10.69 -22.36
C MET A 513 -29.90 -11.32 -21.79
N GLU A 514 -30.06 -12.01 -20.66
CA GLU A 514 -29.02 -12.79 -20.01
C GLU A 514 -28.99 -14.20 -20.61
N SER A 515 -27.78 -14.77 -20.78
CA SER A 515 -27.58 -16.08 -21.42
C SER A 515 -27.18 -17.15 -20.41
N GLY A 516 -27.96 -18.22 -20.31
CA GLY A 516 -27.62 -19.43 -19.56
C GLY A 516 -27.21 -20.58 -20.49
N SER A 517 -26.25 -21.39 -20.05
CA SER A 517 -25.97 -22.69 -20.68
C SER A 517 -26.65 -23.80 -19.90
N HIS A 518 -27.32 -24.71 -20.60
CA HIS A 518 -27.78 -25.98 -20.03
C HIS A 518 -27.11 -27.15 -20.77
N LYS A 519 -26.81 -28.22 -20.01
CA LYS A 519 -26.03 -29.41 -20.44
C LYS A 519 -26.09 -29.72 -21.94
N GLY A 520 -24.96 -29.53 -22.63
CA GLY A 520 -24.81 -29.81 -24.06
C GLY A 520 -24.77 -28.54 -24.89
N SER A 521 -25.26 -28.60 -26.13
CA SER A 521 -25.30 -27.46 -27.06
C SER A 521 -26.59 -26.64 -26.98
N THR A 522 -27.30 -26.68 -25.84
CA THR A 522 -28.57 -25.96 -25.64
C THR A 522 -28.36 -24.74 -24.75
N TYR A 523 -28.88 -23.60 -25.20
CA TYR A 523 -28.69 -22.30 -24.58
C TYR A 523 -30.06 -21.69 -24.29
N SER A 524 -30.18 -20.97 -23.18
CA SER A 524 -31.34 -20.17 -22.82
C SER A 524 -30.98 -18.68 -22.85
N LEU A 525 -31.90 -17.86 -23.36
CA LEU A 525 -31.88 -16.41 -23.20
C LEU A 525 -33.07 -15.99 -22.35
N TRP A 526 -32.82 -15.28 -21.26
CA TRP A 526 -33.85 -14.77 -20.35
C TRP A 526 -33.83 -13.23 -20.33
N CYS A 527 -34.99 -12.61 -20.53
CA CYS A 527 -35.21 -11.21 -20.23
C CYS A 527 -35.81 -11.07 -18.84
N ASN A 528 -35.04 -10.59 -17.87
CA ASN A 528 -35.53 -10.33 -16.50
C ASN A 528 -36.65 -9.28 -16.46
N SER A 529 -36.69 -8.32 -17.39
CA SER A 529 -37.73 -7.28 -17.43
C SER A 529 -39.08 -7.73 -18.00
N CYS A 530 -39.11 -8.70 -18.92
CA CYS A 530 -40.37 -9.24 -19.47
C CYS A 530 -40.70 -10.66 -18.95
N ASN A 531 -39.82 -11.24 -18.14
CA ASN A 531 -39.82 -12.64 -17.73
C ASN A 531 -39.94 -13.64 -18.91
N ILE A 532 -39.40 -13.29 -20.08
CA ILE A 532 -39.41 -14.14 -21.29
C ILE A 532 -38.13 -14.97 -21.32
N ASN A 533 -38.27 -16.29 -21.30
CA ASN A 533 -37.18 -17.24 -21.55
C ASN A 533 -37.37 -17.89 -22.93
N ARG A 534 -36.31 -17.97 -23.73
CA ARG A 534 -36.28 -18.75 -24.98
C ARG A 534 -35.04 -19.63 -25.02
N THR A 535 -35.25 -20.93 -25.17
CA THR A 535 -34.20 -21.92 -25.42
C THR A 535 -34.00 -22.18 -26.90
N PHE A 536 -32.75 -22.33 -27.32
CA PHE A 536 -32.34 -22.74 -28.66
C PHE A 536 -31.17 -23.73 -28.59
N LYS A 537 -30.93 -24.47 -29.66
CA LYS A 537 -29.88 -25.48 -29.76
C LYS A 537 -28.89 -25.13 -30.87
N LEU A 538 -27.61 -25.16 -30.57
CA LEU A 538 -26.56 -25.06 -31.56
C LEU A 538 -26.27 -26.46 -32.16
N VAL A 539 -26.38 -26.55 -33.48
CA VAL A 539 -26.04 -27.74 -34.28
C VAL A 539 -25.05 -27.31 -35.37
N GLY A 540 -23.76 -27.51 -35.09
CA GLY A 540 -22.68 -26.96 -35.92
C GLY A 540 -22.67 -25.43 -35.87
N GLN A 541 -22.78 -24.78 -37.04
CA GLN A 541 -22.91 -23.32 -37.15
C GLN A 541 -24.37 -22.83 -37.29
N ARG A 542 -25.36 -23.69 -36.97
CA ARG A 542 -26.79 -23.37 -37.06
C ARG A 542 -27.44 -23.30 -35.67
N ILE A 543 -28.41 -22.41 -35.54
CA ILE A 543 -29.32 -22.31 -34.39
C ILE A 543 -30.64 -22.99 -34.80
N GLU A 544 -31.11 -23.94 -33.99
CA GLU A 544 -32.43 -24.60 -34.05
C GLU A 544 -33.30 -24.20 -32.85
#